data_AF-A0A2E9QJU9-F1
#
_entry.id   AF-A0A2E9QJU9-F1
#
_cell.length_a   1.000
_cell.length_b   1.000
_cell.length_c   1.000
_cell.angle_alpha   90.00
_cell.angle_beta   90.00
_cell.angle_gamma   90.00
#
_symmetry.space_group_name_H-M   'P 1'
#
loop_
_entity.id
_entity.type
_entity.pdbx_description
1 polymer ?
#
loop_
_entity_poly.entity_id
_entity_poly.type
_entity_poly.pdbx_seq_one_letter_code
_entity_poly.pdbx_strand_id
1 'polypeptide(L)'
;MKKVALIVAGGKGERMNSKIPKQFLLLNNVPILMHTIKRFANFEEIFLVLPKSQFDYWNKLCKDSDFSCQYTLIEGGGTRFQSVKNGLEKIESGVIVMIHDGVRPIISKDLIARLIAQNKKGTGVVPIIPMKESIRKVEGGKSKHLDRKNLFQVQTPQC
;
A
#
# COMPACT_ATOMS: atom_id res chain seq x y z
N MET A 1 -7.47 -20.05 3.74
CA MET A 1 -6.18 -19.76 3.08
C MET A 1 -5.42 -18.79 3.96
N LYS A 2 -4.10 -18.96 4.09
CA LYS A 2 -3.21 -18.04 4.82
C LYS A 2 -3.30 -16.64 4.19
N LYS A 3 -3.38 -15.59 5.00
CA LYS A 3 -3.47 -14.19 4.55
C LYS A 3 -2.14 -13.51 4.84
N VAL A 4 -1.59 -12.88 3.83
CA VAL A 4 -0.32 -12.16 3.90
C VAL A 4 -0.56 -10.72 3.49
N ALA A 5 -0.05 -9.76 4.25
CA ALA A 5 -0.04 -8.36 3.84
C ALA A 5 1.31 -8.01 3.23
N LEU A 6 1.29 -7.42 2.02
CA LEU A 6 2.47 -6.83 1.40
C LEU A 6 2.32 -5.32 1.36
N ILE A 7 2.96 -4.64 2.31
CA ILE A 7 2.85 -3.18 2.47
C ILE A 7 4.02 -2.53 1.76
N VAL A 8 3.75 -1.76 0.70
CA VAL A 8 4.77 -1.04 -0.06
C VAL A 8 4.84 0.43 0.36
N ALA A 9 5.99 0.84 0.89
CA ALA A 9 6.24 2.18 1.41
C ALA A 9 7.48 2.84 0.78
N GLY A 10 7.80 2.50 -0.47
CA GLY A 10 8.99 2.99 -1.20
C GLY A 10 8.89 4.40 -1.81
N GLY A 11 7.75 5.08 -1.71
CA GLY A 11 7.55 6.36 -2.37
C GLY A 11 8.36 7.48 -1.71
N LYS A 12 9.21 8.18 -2.49
CA LYS A 12 9.97 9.35 -2.02
C LYS A 12 9.09 10.51 -1.54
N GLY A 13 7.83 10.57 -1.97
CA GLY A 13 6.89 11.60 -1.54
C GLY A 13 7.27 12.99 -2.05
N GLU A 14 7.85 13.09 -3.24
CA GLU A 14 8.37 14.34 -3.83
C GLU A 14 7.36 15.50 -3.84
N ARG A 15 6.06 15.18 -3.94
CA ARG A 15 4.97 16.17 -3.88
C ARG A 15 4.69 16.76 -2.49
N MET A 16 5.19 16.13 -1.42
CA MET A 16 4.95 16.57 -0.04
C MET A 16 5.95 17.63 0.43
N ASN A 17 6.98 17.94 -0.37
CA ASN A 17 8.03 18.93 -0.06
C ASN A 17 8.53 18.89 1.40
N SER A 18 8.63 17.68 1.96
CA SER A 18 9.01 17.43 3.35
C SER A 18 10.39 16.80 3.38
N LYS A 19 11.23 17.20 4.34
CA LYS A 19 12.53 16.57 4.60
C LYS A 19 12.36 15.12 5.06
N ILE A 20 11.23 14.80 5.69
CA ILE A 20 10.88 13.46 6.17
C ILE A 20 10.00 12.77 5.12
N PRO A 21 10.34 11.54 4.68
CA PRO A 21 9.49 10.76 3.80
C PRO A 21 8.07 10.63 4.35
N LYS A 22 7.06 10.81 3.48
CA LYS A 22 5.65 10.95 3.86
C LYS A 22 5.10 9.81 4.74
N GLN A 23 5.59 8.58 4.55
CA GLN A 23 5.21 7.41 5.34
C GLN A 23 5.59 7.51 6.83
N PHE A 24 6.55 8.36 7.15
CA PHE A 24 7.02 8.58 8.52
C PHE A 24 6.46 9.86 9.16
N LEU A 25 5.64 10.63 8.43
CA LEU A 25 4.93 11.76 9.03
C LEU A 25 3.99 11.26 10.12
N LEU A 26 3.83 12.07 11.16
CA LEU A 26 3.01 11.73 12.31
C LEU A 26 1.54 12.02 12.03
N LEU A 27 0.69 11.05 12.38
CA LEU A 27 -0.75 11.18 12.51
C LEU A 27 -1.09 10.82 13.95
N ASN A 28 -1.63 11.77 14.72
CA ASN A 28 -1.86 11.59 16.16
C ASN A 28 -0.60 11.08 16.90
N ASN A 29 0.53 11.75 16.68
CA ASN A 29 1.85 11.44 17.27
C ASN A 29 2.44 10.07 16.91
N VAL A 30 1.86 9.34 15.95
CA VAL A 30 2.34 8.03 15.50
C VAL A 30 2.59 8.07 13.99
N PRO A 31 3.71 7.53 13.48
CA PRO A 31 3.97 7.48 12.04
C PRO A 31 2.82 6.86 11.23
N ILE A 32 2.47 7.47 10.10
CA ILE A 32 1.43 6.97 9.18
C ILE A 32 1.62 5.49 8.84
N LEU A 33 2.87 5.07 8.60
CA LEU A 33 3.18 3.69 8.27
C LEU A 33 2.82 2.71 9.39
N MET A 34 3.04 3.09 10.65
CA MET A 34 2.67 2.25 11.81
C MET A 34 1.15 2.08 11.90
N HIS A 35 0.38 3.14 11.64
CA HIS A 35 -1.07 3.03 11.55
C HIS A 35 -1.49 2.06 10.45
N THR A 36 -0.87 2.17 9.28
CA THR A 36 -1.15 1.28 8.14
C THR A 36 -0.85 -0.18 8.47
N ILE A 37 0.32 -0.49 9.02
CA ILE A 37 0.72 -1.85 9.40
C ILE A 37 -0.25 -2.45 10.42
N LYS A 38 -0.66 -1.67 11.44
CA LYS A 38 -1.62 -2.10 12.47
C LYS A 38 -2.97 -2.55 11.89
N ARG A 39 -3.38 -2.08 10.70
CA ARG A 39 -4.62 -2.54 10.05
C ARG A 39 -4.56 -4.01 9.61
N PHE A 40 -3.36 -4.56 9.46
CA PHE A 40 -3.11 -5.94 9.06
C PHE A 40 -2.56 -6.81 10.19
N ALA A 41 -2.57 -6.34 11.44
CA ALA A 41 -2.01 -7.08 12.58
C ALA A 41 -2.63 -8.47 12.84
N ASN A 42 -3.83 -8.73 12.30
CA ASN A 42 -4.51 -10.03 12.39
C ASN A 42 -4.19 -10.98 11.21
N PHE A 43 -3.20 -10.63 10.39
CA PHE A 43 -2.74 -11.46 9.28
C PHE A 43 -1.64 -12.37 9.79
N GLU A 44 -1.51 -13.55 9.19
CA GLU A 44 -0.50 -14.53 9.60
C GLU A 44 0.91 -13.99 9.33
N GLU A 45 1.10 -13.22 8.26
CA GLU A 45 2.37 -12.56 7.96
C GLU A 45 2.19 -11.16 7.39
N ILE A 46 3.16 -10.29 7.69
CA ILE A 46 3.26 -8.94 7.14
C ILE A 46 4.65 -8.77 6.55
N PHE A 47 4.72 -8.36 5.30
CA PHE A 47 5.94 -7.96 4.62
C PHE A 47 5.90 -6.46 4.38
N LEU A 48 6.92 -5.77 4.87
CA LEU A 48 7.08 -4.33 4.70
C LEU A 48 8.20 -4.06 3.70
N VAL A 49 7.87 -3.38 2.61
CA VAL A 49 8.86 -2.97 1.60
C VAL A 49 9.20 -1.50 1.77
N LEU A 50 10.47 -1.22 2.06
CA LEU A 50 11.03 0.12 2.21
C LEU A 50 12.29 0.27 1.33
N PRO A 51 12.67 1.49 0.93
CA PRO A 51 13.99 1.72 0.36
C PRO A 51 15.04 1.40 1.42
N LYS A 52 16.12 0.71 1.05
CA LYS A 52 17.17 0.29 1.99
C LYS A 52 17.74 1.45 2.81
N SER A 53 17.88 2.63 2.21
CA SER A 53 18.34 3.85 2.89
C SER A 53 17.42 4.33 4.04
N GLN A 54 16.21 3.78 4.17
CA GLN A 54 15.25 4.14 5.22
C GLN A 54 15.17 3.10 6.33
N PHE A 55 15.90 1.99 6.26
CA PHE A 55 15.79 0.89 7.23
C PHE A 55 16.18 1.34 8.64
N ASP A 56 17.33 2.00 8.78
CA ASP A 56 17.82 2.46 10.09
C ASP A 56 16.88 3.50 10.71
N TYR A 57 16.38 4.42 9.89
CA TYR A 57 15.42 5.43 10.33
C TYR A 57 14.11 4.79 10.79
N TRP A 58 13.60 3.82 10.04
CA TRP A 58 12.40 3.06 10.42
C TRP A 58 12.61 2.28 11.72
N ASN A 59 13.73 1.57 11.86
CA ASN A 59 14.06 0.82 13.07
C ASN A 59 14.14 1.73 14.30
N LYS A 60 14.74 2.92 14.15
CA LYS A 60 14.76 3.93 15.20
C LYS A 60 13.34 4.37 15.58
N LEU A 61 12.49 4.69 14.61
CA LEU A 61 11.09 5.05 14.87
C LEU A 61 10.33 3.95 15.60
N CYS A 62 10.52 2.69 15.19
CA CYS A 62 9.91 1.54 15.85
C CYS A 62 10.31 1.44 17.33
N LYS A 63 11.60 1.65 17.63
CA LYS A 63 12.10 1.67 19.01
C LYS A 63 11.54 2.85 19.80
N ASP A 64 11.57 4.05 19.23
CA ASP A 64 11.10 5.28 19.89
C ASP A 64 9.58 5.27 20.16
N SER A 65 8.82 4.44 19.43
CA SER A 65 7.35 4.34 19.52
C SER A 65 6.84 3.04 20.16
N ASP A 66 7.73 2.21 20.72
CA ASP A 66 7.42 0.86 21.24
C ASP A 66 6.56 0.03 20.25
N PHE A 67 6.93 0.06 18.98
CA PHE A 67 6.15 -0.58 17.91
C PHE A 67 6.34 -2.10 17.93
N SER A 68 5.28 -2.82 18.30
CA SER A 68 5.32 -4.27 18.57
C SER A 68 4.78 -5.18 17.46
N CYS A 69 4.30 -4.62 16.35
CA CYS A 69 3.76 -5.43 15.25
C CYS A 69 4.90 -6.18 14.55
N GLN A 70 4.76 -7.49 14.39
CA GLN A 70 5.75 -8.33 13.71
C GLN A 70 5.62 -8.17 12.19
N TYR A 71 6.75 -7.99 11.51
CA TYR A 71 6.83 -7.90 10.06
C TYR A 71 8.21 -8.32 9.57
N THR A 72 8.27 -8.77 8.32
CA THR A 72 9.52 -9.01 7.60
C THR A 72 9.85 -7.80 6.74
N LEU A 73 11.04 -7.22 6.92
CA LEU A 73 11.50 -6.06 6.17
C LEU A 73 12.14 -6.50 4.84
N ILE A 74 11.72 -5.89 3.73
CA ILE A 74 12.20 -6.18 2.37
C ILE A 74 12.71 -4.90 1.73
N GLU A 75 13.83 -5.02 1.01
CA GLU A 75 14.38 -3.94 0.20
C GLU A 75 13.51 -3.69 -1.05
N GLY A 76 13.02 -2.45 -1.17
CA GLY A 76 12.29 -1.97 -2.32
C GLY A 76 13.15 -1.75 -3.55
N GLY A 77 12.50 -1.61 -4.70
CA GLY A 77 13.14 -1.30 -5.97
C GLY A 77 13.04 0.18 -6.36
N GLY A 78 13.59 0.53 -7.53
CA GLY A 78 13.52 1.88 -8.08
C GLY A 78 12.11 2.32 -8.50
N THR A 79 11.18 1.37 -8.61
CA THR A 79 9.77 1.63 -8.94
C THR A 79 8.83 0.93 -7.95
N ARG A 80 7.55 1.35 -7.93
CA ARG A 80 6.50 0.64 -7.18
C ARG A 80 6.35 -0.80 -7.65
N PHE A 81 6.40 -1.04 -8.97
CA PHE A 81 6.32 -2.38 -9.54
C PHE A 81 7.46 -3.28 -9.03
N GLN A 82 8.69 -2.79 -9.09
CA GLN A 82 9.85 -3.56 -8.60
C GLN A 82 9.77 -3.82 -7.09
N SER A 83 9.30 -2.84 -6.31
CA SER A 83 9.08 -3.02 -4.87
C SER A 83 8.04 -4.11 -4.57
N VAL A 84 6.93 -4.14 -5.33
CA VAL A 84 5.93 -5.21 -5.21
C VAL A 84 6.53 -6.56 -5.61
N LYS A 85 7.27 -6.62 -6.73
CA LYS A 85 7.93 -7.83 -7.22
C LYS A 85 8.88 -8.42 -6.16
N ASN A 86 9.80 -7.61 -5.63
CA ASN A 86 10.74 -8.03 -4.58
C ASN A 86 9.99 -8.58 -3.34
N GLY A 87 8.86 -7.97 -3.01
CA GLY A 87 7.97 -8.42 -1.94
C GLY A 87 7.38 -9.80 -2.20
N LEU A 88 6.75 -9.97 -3.37
CA LEU A 88 6.11 -11.23 -3.78
C LEU A 88 7.10 -12.39 -3.89
N GLU A 89 8.34 -12.14 -4.29
CA GLU A 89 9.41 -13.16 -4.35
C GLU A 89 9.76 -13.77 -2.98
N LYS A 90 9.38 -13.12 -1.87
CA LYS A 90 9.58 -13.63 -0.51
C LYS A 90 8.35 -14.31 0.09
N ILE A 91 7.22 -14.28 -0.62
CA ILE A 91 5.96 -14.80 -0.14
C ILE A 91 5.74 -16.20 -0.74
N GLU A 92 5.37 -17.15 0.11
CA GLU A 92 5.03 -18.51 -0.31
C GLU A 92 3.83 -18.53 -1.26
N SER A 93 3.81 -19.49 -2.18
CA SER A 93 2.66 -19.69 -3.06
C SER A 93 1.45 -20.26 -2.31
N GLY A 94 0.24 -20.14 -2.88
CA GLY A 94 -0.98 -20.71 -2.30
C GLY A 94 -1.60 -19.89 -1.15
N VAL A 95 -1.12 -18.66 -0.93
CA VAL A 95 -1.65 -17.72 0.07
C VAL A 95 -2.42 -16.58 -0.61
N ILE A 96 -3.27 -15.88 0.15
CA ILE A 96 -3.89 -14.63 -0.28
C ILE A 96 -2.93 -13.50 0.08
N VAL A 97 -2.45 -12.74 -0.92
CA VAL A 97 -1.56 -11.59 -0.70
C VAL A 97 -2.32 -10.30 -0.87
N MET A 98 -2.46 -9.51 0.20
CA MET A 98 -3.01 -8.16 0.14
C MET A 98 -1.92 -7.12 -0.05
N ILE A 99 -1.78 -6.62 -1.27
CA ILE A 99 -0.83 -5.57 -1.62
C ILE A 99 -1.44 -4.22 -1.25
N HIS A 100 -0.79 -3.47 -0.35
CA HIS A 100 -1.31 -2.21 0.16
C HIS A 100 -0.27 -1.09 0.17
N ASP A 101 -0.71 0.15 -0.04
CA ASP A 101 0.21 1.30 0.02
C ASP A 101 0.41 1.75 1.48
N GLY A 102 1.66 1.91 1.92
CA GLY A 102 2.00 2.25 3.30
C GLY A 102 1.48 3.60 3.84
N VAL A 103 0.91 4.44 2.97
CA VAL A 103 0.38 5.77 3.32
C VAL A 103 -1.15 5.86 3.22
N ARG A 104 -1.85 4.73 3.37
CA ARG A 104 -3.32 4.66 3.40
C ARG A 104 -3.83 4.05 4.71
N PRO A 105 -3.61 4.70 5.86
CA PRO A 105 -3.87 4.10 7.17
C PRO A 105 -5.37 3.90 7.50
N ILE A 106 -6.27 4.60 6.80
CA ILE A 106 -7.71 4.61 7.08
C ILE A 106 -8.44 3.62 6.17
N ILE A 107 -8.22 2.33 6.42
CA ILE A 107 -8.90 1.23 5.72
C ILE A 107 -9.80 0.47 6.69
N SER A 108 -11.08 0.25 6.37
CA SER A 108 -11.99 -0.51 7.24
C SER A 108 -11.72 -2.02 7.22
N LYS A 109 -11.98 -2.69 8.35
CA LYS A 109 -11.94 -4.16 8.46
C LYS A 109 -12.95 -4.81 7.50
N ASP A 110 -14.11 -4.19 7.31
CA ASP A 110 -15.15 -4.68 6.40
C ASP A 110 -14.70 -4.67 4.94
N LEU A 111 -13.92 -3.66 4.52
CA LEU A 111 -13.36 -3.65 3.18
C LEU A 111 -12.37 -4.81 3.00
N ILE A 112 -11.47 -5.02 3.96
CA ILE A 112 -10.51 -6.14 3.95
C ILE A 112 -11.26 -7.48 3.85
N ALA A 113 -12.28 -7.68 4.69
CA ALA A 113 -13.07 -8.90 4.71
C ALA A 113 -13.79 -9.16 3.38
N ARG A 114 -14.40 -8.12 2.78
CA ARG A 114 -15.06 -8.25 1.46
C ARG A 114 -14.07 -8.60 0.35
N LEU A 115 -12.88 -7.99 0.34
CA LEU A 115 -11.85 -8.30 -0.66
C LEU A 115 -11.42 -9.77 -0.56
N ILE A 116 -11.13 -10.25 0.65
CA ILE A 116 -10.77 -11.65 0.90
C ILE A 116 -11.90 -12.60 0.48
N ALA A 117 -13.16 -12.28 0.81
CA ALA A 117 -14.31 -13.12 0.47
C ALA A 117 -14.55 -13.23 -1.04
N GLN A 118 -14.18 -12.22 -1.83
CA GLN A 118 -14.28 -12.23 -3.28
C GLN A 118 -13.07 -12.88 -3.96
N ASN A 119 -11.96 -13.08 -3.23
CA ASN A 119 -10.75 -13.65 -3.78
C ASN A 119 -10.91 -15.17 -3.98
N LYS A 120 -10.95 -15.59 -5.24
CA LYS A 120 -11.02 -16.99 -5.65
C LYS A 120 -9.70 -17.40 -6.30
N LYS A 121 -9.41 -18.70 -6.31
CA LYS A 121 -8.22 -19.25 -6.96
C LYS A 121 -8.14 -18.78 -8.41
N GLY A 122 -7.02 -18.14 -8.77
CA GLY A 122 -6.76 -17.64 -10.12
C GLY A 122 -7.41 -16.29 -10.46
N THR A 123 -8.02 -15.60 -9.48
CA THR A 123 -8.60 -14.26 -9.68
C THR A 123 -7.88 -13.22 -8.84
N GLY A 124 -7.86 -11.97 -9.30
CA GLY A 124 -7.44 -10.81 -8.52
C GLY A 124 -8.62 -9.87 -8.28
N VAL A 125 -8.66 -9.26 -7.11
CA VAL A 125 -9.71 -8.39 -6.62
C VAL A 125 -9.11 -7.03 -6.29
N VAL A 126 -9.70 -5.98 -6.85
CA VAL A 126 -9.29 -4.60 -6.58
C VAL A 126 -10.50 -3.75 -6.17
N PRO A 127 -10.39 -2.94 -5.11
CA PRO A 127 -11.42 -1.97 -4.77
C PRO A 127 -11.36 -0.79 -5.75
N ILE A 128 -12.54 -0.32 -6.16
CA ILE A 128 -12.68 0.81 -7.07
C ILE A 128 -13.66 1.83 -6.49
N ILE A 129 -13.45 3.11 -6.82
CA ILE A 129 -14.40 4.18 -6.54
C ILE A 129 -14.73 4.93 -7.84
N PRO A 130 -15.98 5.37 -8.05
CA PRO A 130 -16.34 6.15 -9.23
C PRO A 130 -15.54 7.45 -9.34
N MET A 131 -15.15 7.81 -10.57
CA MET A 131 -14.51 9.11 -10.82
C MET A 131 -15.52 10.24 -10.66
N LYS A 132 -15.22 11.21 -9.79
CA LYS A 132 -16.04 12.42 -9.58
C LYS A 132 -15.57 13.60 -10.41
N GLU A 133 -14.26 13.74 -10.57
CA GLU A 133 -13.65 14.85 -11.28
C GLU A 133 -13.94 14.78 -12.79
N SER A 134 -14.00 15.95 -13.44
CA SER A 134 -14.10 16.04 -14.90
C SER A 134 -12.79 15.59 -15.54
N ILE A 135 -12.88 14.69 -16.53
CA ILE A 135 -11.70 14.10 -17.16
C ILE A 135 -11.52 14.66 -18.57
N ARG A 136 -10.26 14.95 -18.90
CA ARG A 136 -9.84 15.39 -20.22
C ARG A 136 -8.73 14.45 -20.73
N LYS A 137 -8.90 13.90 -21.93
CA LYS A 137 -7.80 13.23 -22.66
C LYS A 137 -7.05 14.28 -23.45
N VAL A 138 -5.74 14.40 -23.23
CA VAL A 138 -4.86 15.28 -24.01
C VAL A 138 -4.01 14.42 -24.93
N GLU A 139 -4.14 14.64 -26.23
CA GLU A 139 -3.42 13.88 -27.27
C GLU A 139 -3.16 14.79 -28.47
N GLY A 140 -1.91 14.85 -28.93
CA GLY A 140 -1.50 15.75 -30.03
C GLY A 140 -1.81 17.23 -29.76
N GLY A 141 -1.67 17.69 -28.51
CA GLY A 141 -1.97 19.07 -28.11
C GLY A 141 -3.46 19.42 -28.01
N LYS A 142 -4.37 18.49 -28.33
CA LYS A 142 -5.82 18.70 -28.25
C LYS A 142 -6.38 18.09 -26.97
N SER A 143 -7.20 18.86 -26.28
CA SER A 143 -7.89 18.44 -25.06
C SER A 143 -9.32 18.04 -25.42
N LYS A 144 -9.74 16.81 -25.07
CA LYS A 144 -11.09 16.28 -25.31
C LYS A 144 -11.72 15.83 -24.00
N HIS A 145 -13.01 16.12 -23.82
CA HIS A 145 -13.77 15.61 -22.68
C HIS A 145 -13.91 14.09 -22.78
N LEU A 146 -13.74 13.39 -21.66
CA LEU A 146 -14.07 11.98 -21.51
C LEU A 146 -15.26 11.85 -20.55
N ASP A 147 -16.27 11.10 -20.97
CA ASP A 147 -17.36 10.70 -20.08
C ASP A 147 -16.79 9.78 -18.99
N ARG A 148 -17.05 10.18 -17.73
CA ARG A 148 -16.56 9.48 -16.54
C ARG A 148 -17.51 8.40 -16.02
N LYS A 149 -18.70 8.22 -16.62
CA LYS A 149 -19.75 7.30 -16.14
C LYS A 149 -19.25 5.87 -15.87
N ASN A 150 -18.33 5.38 -16.71
CA ASN A 150 -17.75 4.03 -16.59
C ASN A 150 -16.26 4.06 -16.22
N LEU A 151 -15.77 5.16 -15.63
CA LEU A 151 -14.39 5.30 -15.20
C LEU A 151 -14.31 5.25 -13.67
N PHE A 152 -13.33 4.51 -13.18
CA PHE A 152 -13.14 4.29 -11.75
C PHE A 152 -11.68 4.46 -11.36
N GLN A 153 -11.44 4.93 -10.14
CA GLN A 153 -10.13 4.98 -9.53
C GLN A 153 -9.89 3.70 -8.73
N VAL A 154 -8.84 2.97 -9.09
CA VAL A 154 -8.39 1.82 -8.33
C VAL A 154 -7.79 2.27 -7.00
N GLN A 155 -8.16 1.57 -5.93
CA GLN A 155 -7.64 1.76 -4.58
C GLN A 155 -6.80 0.55 -4.17
N THR A 156 -6.23 0.63 -2.97
CA THR A 156 -5.58 -0.51 -2.30
C THR A 156 -6.28 -0.75 -0.96
N PRO A 157 -6.31 -2.01 -0.45
CA PRO A 157 -5.50 -3.16 -0.81
C PRO A 157 -6.01 -3.90 -2.05
N GLN A 158 -5.14 -4.65 -2.70
CA GLN A 158 -5.44 -5.49 -3.87
C GLN A 158 -5.00 -6.92 -3.56
N CYS A 159 -5.78 -7.94 -3.90
CA CYS A 159 -5.47 -9.33 -3.54
C CYS A 159 -5.96 -10.38 -4.53
#